data_AF-A0A015J8U6-F1
#
_entry.id   AF-A0A015J8U6-F1
#
_cell.length_a   1.000
_cell.length_b   1.000
_cell.length_c   1.000
_cell.angle_alpha   90.00
_cell.angle_beta   90.00
_cell.angle_gamma   90.00
#
_symmetry.space_group_name_H-M   'P 1'
#
loop_
_entity.id
_entity.type
_entity.pdbx_description
1 polymer ?
#
loop_
_entity_poly.entity_id
_entity_poly.type
_entity_poly.pdbx_seq_one_letter_code
_entity_poly.pdbx_strand_id
1 'polypeptide(L)'
;MAVICCSNDIPAARKLCGHISALVGCHRCYKRASSEEGQRLNFGGFDDMNDWFRPRDPAEHRRNAIIWKHMQTKDDRKQHVSRIHVRWSELLRLPYHNPVRHLIVDPMHNLFLGIAHWIVKRLWIDNGIIMKCHLELMERRAKSIKMPADLGRIPHKIATGDKFSSFTADQWKSFILIYAIPLMWDILLVSDQKILANFVRACSLLVSRIIDNNALEEAQSRLLQVAQLIEEHYGLKDERYFGQLNNTKLTEALKLIQPRATSESLAIYDKFQYAELCHFRQICRLEIEDTITGTEPFPGEMLSPKKNNISLPDDIYNILVEYYNAAYELEFLSIAESVRETARYSDRRFIIVRPQINQFKRIRIGSEIFGLANTPLYSKNLFILAKFLQDNNSVEFFPGQIQYFFEHEVSLLGRKQIHRLAYVRWFLLTPSHKTRFYCQVDDDVNSCNIEIWKKEFYNIGRDCIIPVHNIFSRFISAKFEVGKRNPVTYIAIIPIGRRFHM
;
A
#
# COMPACT_ATOMS: atom_id res chain seq x y z
N MET A 1 13.25 22.72 -22.04
CA MET A 1 12.57 22.12 -20.88
C MET A 1 11.12 21.86 -21.27
N ALA A 2 10.59 20.65 -21.09
CA ALA A 2 9.22 20.29 -21.47
C ALA A 2 8.39 19.98 -20.21
N VAL A 3 7.24 20.62 -20.07
CA VAL A 3 6.26 20.34 -18.99
C VAL A 3 5.43 19.11 -19.36
N ILE A 4 5.69 17.97 -18.74
CA ILE A 4 5.01 16.69 -19.05
C ILE A 4 3.60 16.66 -18.46
N CYS A 5 3.45 17.02 -17.19
CA CYS A 5 2.17 17.13 -16.50
C CYS A 5 2.27 18.10 -15.31
N CYS A 6 1.12 18.45 -14.73
CA CYS A 6 1.04 19.31 -13.56
C CYS A 6 0.13 18.66 -12.51
N SER A 7 0.67 18.45 -11.31
CA SER A 7 -0.07 17.95 -10.14
C SER A 7 -0.39 19.11 -9.22
N ASN A 8 -1.68 19.38 -9.00
CA ASN A 8 -2.11 20.46 -8.12
C ASN A 8 -3.45 20.12 -7.45
N ASP A 9 -3.83 20.92 -6.46
CA ASP A 9 -5.21 20.99 -6.00
C ASP A 9 -6.15 21.46 -7.13
N ILE A 10 -7.45 21.19 -6.99
CA ILE A 10 -8.45 21.54 -8.01
C ILE A 10 -8.45 23.05 -8.33
N PRO A 11 -8.42 23.98 -7.35
CA PRO A 11 -8.36 25.41 -7.64
C PRO A 11 -7.14 25.84 -8.47
N ALA A 12 -5.95 25.33 -8.16
CA ALA A 12 -4.75 25.65 -8.92
C ALA A 12 -4.76 24.99 -10.30
N ALA A 13 -5.20 23.73 -10.42
CA ALA A 13 -5.36 23.05 -11.71
C ALA A 13 -6.28 23.84 -12.65
N ARG A 14 -7.41 24.34 -12.12
CA ARG A 14 -8.34 25.22 -12.83
C ARG A 14 -7.68 26.49 -13.34
N LYS A 15 -6.94 27.19 -12.46
CA LYS A 15 -6.22 28.41 -12.83
C LYS A 15 -5.17 28.13 -13.91
N LEU A 16 -4.45 27.02 -13.77
CA LEU A 16 -3.32 26.63 -14.60
C LEU A 16 -3.71 26.23 -16.03
N CYS A 17 -4.84 25.56 -16.23
CA CYS A 17 -5.31 25.21 -17.58
C CYS A 17 -6.46 26.06 -18.10
N GLY A 18 -6.85 27.10 -17.34
CA GLY A 18 -7.88 28.05 -17.77
C GLY A 18 -9.31 27.50 -17.69
N HIS A 19 -9.57 26.52 -16.82
CA HIS A 19 -10.93 26.08 -16.50
C HIS A 19 -11.49 27.00 -15.40
N ILE A 20 -12.59 27.71 -15.65
CA ILE A 20 -13.23 28.55 -14.62
C ILE A 20 -14.74 28.29 -14.60
N SER A 21 -15.19 27.60 -13.56
CA SER A 21 -16.55 27.70 -13.05
C SER A 21 -16.65 26.99 -11.71
N ALA A 22 -17.57 27.43 -10.84
CA ALA A 22 -18.01 26.62 -9.72
C ALA A 22 -18.97 25.50 -10.18
N LEU A 23 -19.74 25.76 -11.26
CA LEU A 23 -20.72 24.84 -11.86
C LEU A 23 -20.05 23.69 -12.64
N VAL A 24 -18.82 23.87 -13.11
CA VAL A 24 -18.08 22.84 -13.85
C VAL A 24 -16.90 22.42 -13.02
N GLY A 25 -17.01 21.20 -12.49
CA GLY A 25 -16.05 20.75 -11.52
C GLY A 25 -14.83 20.06 -12.05
N CYS A 26 -15.04 19.31 -13.12
CA CYS A 26 -14.05 18.44 -13.70
C CYS A 26 -13.42 19.11 -14.92
N HIS A 27 -12.09 19.15 -14.96
CA HIS A 27 -11.34 19.57 -16.15
C HIS A 27 -11.37 18.52 -17.27
N ARG A 28 -11.94 17.34 -17.00
CA ARG A 28 -11.98 16.21 -17.93
C ARG A 28 -13.32 16.03 -18.62
N CYS A 29 -14.43 16.32 -17.96
CA CYS A 29 -15.76 16.09 -18.51
C CYS A 29 -16.64 17.35 -18.53
N TYR A 30 -17.75 17.26 -19.25
CA TYR A 30 -18.74 18.34 -19.33
C TYR A 30 -19.78 18.33 -18.20
N LYS A 31 -19.67 17.44 -17.19
CA LYS A 31 -20.62 17.38 -16.07
C LYS A 31 -20.75 18.76 -15.41
N ARG A 32 -21.99 19.22 -15.29
CA ARG A 32 -22.35 20.47 -14.61
C ARG A 32 -23.04 20.12 -13.30
N ALA A 33 -22.81 20.94 -12.29
CA ALA A 33 -23.60 20.86 -11.09
C ALA A 33 -25.04 21.27 -11.39
N SER A 34 -26.00 20.50 -10.87
CA SER A 34 -27.37 20.97 -10.74
C SER A 34 -27.47 21.97 -9.59
N SER A 35 -28.36 22.94 -9.72
CA SER A 35 -28.68 23.93 -8.70
C SER A 35 -30.19 24.09 -8.65
N GLU A 36 -30.82 23.61 -7.60
CA GLU A 36 -32.18 24.04 -7.24
C GLU A 36 -32.10 25.39 -6.52
N GLU A 37 -33.12 26.23 -6.63
CA GLU A 37 -33.12 27.58 -6.03
C GLU A 37 -32.82 27.52 -4.53
N GLY A 38 -31.76 28.20 -4.10
CA GLY A 38 -31.31 28.26 -2.71
C GLY A 38 -30.46 27.07 -2.22
N GLN A 39 -30.22 26.04 -3.05
CA GLN A 39 -29.39 24.88 -2.68
C GLN A 39 -27.94 25.00 -3.18
N ARG A 40 -27.03 24.24 -2.55
CA ARG A 40 -25.62 24.14 -2.95
C ARG A 40 -25.47 23.38 -4.27
N LEU A 41 -24.36 23.62 -4.96
CA LEU A 41 -24.01 22.93 -6.20
C LEU A 41 -23.88 21.42 -5.99
N ASN A 42 -24.65 20.64 -6.76
CA ASN A 42 -24.72 19.20 -6.66
C ASN A 42 -24.05 18.52 -7.87
N PHE A 43 -23.06 17.65 -7.63
CA PHE A 43 -22.35 16.89 -8.66
C PHE A 43 -22.72 15.39 -8.70
N GLY A 44 -23.78 14.99 -7.98
CA GLY A 44 -24.33 13.63 -7.91
C GLY A 44 -24.91 13.10 -9.23
N GLY A 45 -25.61 11.98 -9.17
CA GLY A 45 -26.01 11.18 -10.33
C GLY A 45 -24.82 10.40 -10.85
N PHE A 46 -24.32 9.47 -10.05
CA PHE A 46 -23.20 8.59 -10.44
C PHE A 46 -23.62 7.24 -11.01
N ASP A 47 -24.91 6.89 -10.89
CA ASP A 47 -25.44 5.59 -11.33
C ASP A 47 -25.37 5.36 -12.85
N ASP A 48 -25.50 6.43 -13.63
CA ASP A 48 -25.47 6.45 -15.08
C ASP A 48 -24.20 7.12 -15.63
N MET A 49 -23.07 7.04 -14.90
CA MET A 49 -21.80 7.68 -15.28
C MET A 49 -21.40 7.45 -16.73
N ASN A 50 -21.59 6.23 -17.23
CA ASN A 50 -21.23 5.87 -18.60
C ASN A 50 -22.04 6.64 -19.66
N ASP A 51 -23.24 7.11 -19.32
CA ASP A 51 -24.14 7.78 -20.25
C ASP A 51 -23.85 9.29 -20.34
N TRP A 52 -23.61 9.93 -19.19
CA TRP A 52 -23.33 11.37 -19.16
C TRP A 52 -21.84 11.73 -19.23
N PHE A 53 -20.92 10.80 -18.97
CA PHE A 53 -19.49 11.10 -19.04
C PHE A 53 -19.07 11.35 -20.49
N ARG A 54 -18.83 12.63 -20.80
CA ARG A 54 -18.30 13.05 -22.09
C ARG A 54 -16.97 13.77 -21.88
N PRO A 55 -15.85 13.26 -22.43
CA PRO A 55 -14.55 13.89 -22.27
C PRO A 55 -14.51 15.23 -23.04
N ARG A 56 -13.85 16.23 -22.45
CA ARG A 56 -13.60 17.52 -23.10
C ARG A 56 -12.68 17.36 -24.29
N ASP A 57 -12.99 18.06 -25.38
CA ASP A 57 -12.09 18.16 -26.51
C ASP A 57 -10.98 19.19 -26.22
N PRO A 58 -9.70 18.79 -26.19
CA PRO A 58 -8.58 19.71 -26.01
C PRO A 58 -8.50 20.79 -27.11
N ALA A 59 -8.91 20.47 -28.34
CA ALA A 59 -8.90 21.41 -29.45
C ALA A 59 -10.00 22.46 -29.29
N GLU A 60 -11.22 22.05 -28.92
CA GLU A 60 -12.30 22.96 -28.53
C GLU A 60 -11.87 23.89 -27.39
N HIS A 61 -11.26 23.34 -26.32
CA HIS A 61 -10.75 24.12 -25.20
C HIS A 61 -9.77 25.21 -25.67
N ARG A 62 -8.81 24.84 -26.54
CA ARG A 62 -7.82 25.76 -27.09
C ARG A 62 -8.48 26.85 -27.94
N ARG A 63 -9.44 26.50 -28.80
CA ARG A 63 -10.17 27.49 -29.62
C ARG A 63 -10.91 28.50 -28.74
N ASN A 64 -11.65 28.02 -27.74
CA ASN A 64 -12.39 28.88 -26.81
C ASN A 64 -11.45 29.77 -25.99
N ALA A 65 -10.32 29.24 -25.54
CA ALA A 65 -9.30 30.03 -24.83
C ALA A 65 -8.68 31.13 -25.71
N ILE A 66 -8.46 30.87 -27.01
CA ILE A 66 -7.96 31.86 -27.97
C ILE A 66 -9.00 32.94 -28.22
N ILE A 67 -10.28 32.58 -28.38
CA ILE A 67 -11.38 33.55 -28.52
C ILE A 67 -11.39 34.47 -27.29
N TRP A 68 -11.35 33.91 -26.08
CA TRP A 68 -11.29 34.68 -24.84
C TRP A 68 -10.09 35.65 -24.80
N LYS A 69 -8.92 35.22 -25.28
CA LYS A 69 -7.69 36.04 -25.31
C LYS A 69 -7.85 37.29 -26.19
N HIS A 70 -8.52 37.16 -27.34
CA HIS A 70 -8.67 38.22 -28.34
C HIS A 70 -9.88 39.14 -28.09
N MET A 71 -10.73 38.82 -27.10
CA MET A 71 -11.81 39.72 -26.68
C MET A 71 -11.25 41.01 -26.10
N GLN A 72 -11.85 42.13 -26.52
CA GLN A 72 -11.37 43.49 -26.21
C GLN A 72 -11.83 43.97 -24.83
N THR A 73 -13.09 43.67 -24.46
CA THR A 73 -13.66 44.17 -23.20
C THR A 73 -13.58 43.13 -22.08
N LYS A 74 -13.53 43.62 -20.85
CA LYS A 74 -13.58 42.78 -19.65
C LYS A 74 -14.94 42.07 -19.52
N ASP A 75 -16.02 42.69 -19.99
CA ASP A 75 -17.37 42.14 -19.86
C ASP A 75 -17.64 41.04 -20.87
N ASP A 76 -17.14 41.16 -22.11
CA ASP A 76 -17.17 40.05 -23.10
C ASP A 76 -16.43 38.82 -22.57
N ARG A 77 -15.27 39.03 -21.94
CA ARG A 77 -14.49 37.96 -21.30
C ARG A 77 -15.24 37.29 -20.16
N LYS A 78 -15.98 38.06 -19.33
CA LYS A 78 -16.81 37.50 -18.25
C LYS A 78 -17.97 36.70 -18.82
N GLN A 79 -18.66 37.23 -19.84
CA GLN A 79 -19.79 36.55 -20.49
C GLN A 79 -19.35 35.27 -21.22
N HIS A 80 -18.17 35.27 -21.82
CA HIS A 80 -17.59 34.07 -22.41
C HIS A 80 -17.30 33.01 -21.35
N VAL A 81 -16.67 33.39 -20.23
CA VAL A 81 -16.38 32.47 -19.12
C VAL A 81 -17.66 31.93 -18.48
N SER A 82 -18.70 32.74 -18.30
CA SER A 82 -19.96 32.27 -17.72
C SER A 82 -20.66 31.23 -18.61
N ARG A 83 -20.53 31.33 -19.95
CA ARG A 83 -21.14 30.40 -20.90
C ARG A 83 -20.29 29.16 -21.19
N ILE A 84 -18.99 29.34 -21.38
CA ILE A 84 -18.06 28.32 -21.91
C ILE A 84 -17.16 27.72 -20.82
N HIS A 85 -16.97 28.45 -19.72
CA HIS A 85 -16.16 28.03 -18.57
C HIS A 85 -14.65 27.89 -18.85
N VAL A 86 -14.17 28.56 -19.91
CA VAL A 86 -12.77 28.53 -20.34
C VAL A 86 -12.21 29.94 -20.43
N ARG A 87 -10.94 30.11 -20.05
CA ARG A 87 -10.12 31.31 -20.30
C ARG A 87 -8.76 30.93 -20.86
N TRP A 88 -8.02 31.94 -21.32
CA TRP A 88 -6.63 31.77 -21.71
C TRP A 88 -5.74 31.35 -20.52
N SER A 89 -4.79 30.46 -20.81
CA SER A 89 -3.67 30.12 -19.95
C SER A 89 -2.37 30.18 -20.75
N GLU A 90 -1.30 30.62 -20.12
CA GLU A 90 0.04 30.66 -20.71
C GLU A 90 0.57 29.26 -21.07
N LEU A 91 0.11 28.20 -20.40
CA LEU A 91 0.46 26.82 -20.79
C LEU A 91 -0.06 26.45 -22.19
N LEU A 92 -1.12 27.10 -22.66
CA LEU A 92 -1.64 26.89 -24.02
C LEU A 92 -0.70 27.46 -25.10
N ARG A 93 0.38 28.19 -24.75
CA ARG A 93 1.44 28.49 -25.71
C ARG A 93 2.20 27.24 -26.16
N LEU A 94 2.25 26.21 -25.31
CA LEU A 94 2.92 24.95 -25.62
C LEU A 94 2.05 24.11 -26.56
N PRO A 95 2.45 23.84 -27.81
CA PRO A 95 1.61 23.13 -28.78
C PRO A 95 1.22 21.73 -28.32
N TYR A 96 2.11 21.06 -27.60
CA TYR A 96 1.93 19.71 -27.09
C TYR A 96 1.11 19.65 -25.79
N HIS A 97 0.85 20.77 -25.11
CA HIS A 97 0.17 20.75 -23.81
C HIS A 97 -1.32 20.48 -23.98
N ASN A 98 -1.80 19.41 -23.34
CA ASN A 98 -3.20 19.03 -23.32
C ASN A 98 -3.86 19.48 -22.00
N PRO A 99 -4.70 20.53 -21.99
CA PRO A 99 -5.33 21.08 -20.78
C PRO A 99 -6.39 20.17 -20.14
N VAL A 100 -6.75 19.07 -20.82
CA VAL A 100 -7.68 18.05 -20.33
C VAL A 100 -6.92 16.88 -19.70
N ARG A 101 -5.75 16.52 -20.27
CA ARG A 101 -5.01 15.29 -19.91
C ARG A 101 -3.74 15.52 -19.10
N HIS A 102 -3.08 16.66 -19.22
CA HIS A 102 -1.80 16.93 -18.55
C HIS A 102 -1.97 17.51 -17.14
N LEU A 103 -3.22 17.67 -16.68
CA LEU A 103 -3.55 17.92 -15.28
C LEU A 103 -3.79 16.58 -14.57
N ILE A 104 -2.83 16.20 -13.73
CA ILE A 104 -2.97 15.02 -12.87
C ILE A 104 -3.56 15.43 -11.53
N VAL A 105 -4.41 14.56 -10.99
CA VAL A 105 -5.02 14.77 -9.68
C VAL A 105 -3.93 14.62 -8.64
N ASP A 106 -3.77 15.64 -7.80
CA ASP A 106 -2.88 15.54 -6.65
C ASP A 106 -3.53 14.66 -5.57
N PRO A 107 -3.01 13.45 -5.29
CA PRO A 107 -3.57 12.58 -4.28
C PRO A 107 -3.43 13.17 -2.88
N MET A 108 -2.40 13.98 -2.62
CA MET A 108 -2.14 14.56 -1.30
C MET A 108 -3.28 15.52 -0.90
N HIS A 109 -3.61 16.45 -1.79
CA HIS A 109 -4.64 17.46 -1.51
C HIS A 109 -6.05 16.95 -1.75
N ASN A 110 -6.28 16.18 -2.82
CA ASN A 110 -7.64 15.78 -3.18
C ASN A 110 -8.10 14.53 -2.43
N LEU A 111 -7.24 13.51 -2.28
CA LEU A 111 -7.62 12.27 -1.62
C LEU A 111 -7.58 12.41 -0.09
N PHE A 112 -6.46 12.91 0.44
CA PHE A 112 -6.23 12.93 1.90
C PHE A 112 -6.76 14.20 2.56
N LEU A 113 -6.33 15.39 2.13
CA LEU A 113 -6.85 16.64 2.71
C LEU A 113 -8.29 16.96 2.26
N GLY A 114 -8.72 16.39 1.13
CA GLY A 114 -10.07 16.55 0.57
C GLY A 114 -11.02 15.47 1.07
N ILE A 115 -11.04 14.33 0.38
CA ILE A 115 -12.05 13.27 0.57
C ILE A 115 -11.94 12.63 1.95
N ALA A 116 -10.75 12.22 2.40
CA ALA A 116 -10.58 11.54 3.68
C ALA A 116 -11.03 12.42 4.86
N HIS A 117 -10.56 13.69 4.87
CA HIS A 117 -11.01 14.67 5.85
C HIS A 117 -12.53 14.87 5.80
N TRP A 118 -13.12 14.97 4.61
CA TRP A 118 -14.57 15.16 4.48
C TRP A 118 -15.36 13.95 4.99
N ILE A 119 -15.03 12.73 4.58
CA ILE A 119 -15.70 11.50 5.07
C ILE A 119 -15.60 11.42 6.59
N VAL A 120 -14.39 11.49 7.15
CA VAL A 120 -14.22 11.26 8.59
C VAL A 120 -14.82 12.39 9.42
N LYS A 121 -14.58 13.64 9.04
CA LYS A 121 -15.03 14.78 9.83
C LYS A 121 -16.47 15.18 9.52
N ARG A 122 -16.78 15.48 8.26
CA ARG A 122 -18.09 16.03 7.88
C ARG A 122 -19.15 14.92 7.89
N LEU A 123 -18.84 13.79 7.28
CA LEU A 123 -19.83 12.74 7.13
C LEU A 123 -20.08 12.00 8.44
N TRP A 124 -19.02 11.60 9.16
CA TRP A 124 -19.19 10.75 10.34
C TRP A 124 -19.18 11.49 11.68
N ILE A 125 -18.30 12.48 11.90
CA ILE A 125 -18.25 13.20 13.18
C ILE A 125 -19.36 14.27 13.27
N ASP A 126 -19.43 15.18 12.30
CA ASP A 126 -20.38 16.31 12.35
C ASP A 126 -21.85 15.83 12.30
N ASN A 127 -22.15 14.73 11.60
CA ASN A 127 -23.48 14.10 11.59
C ASN A 127 -23.75 13.16 12.78
N GLY A 128 -22.82 13.06 13.74
CA GLY A 128 -23.04 12.34 15.01
C GLY A 128 -22.93 10.81 14.95
N ILE A 129 -22.48 10.22 13.84
CA ILE A 129 -22.20 8.76 13.75
C ILE A 129 -21.04 8.40 14.67
N ILE A 130 -20.00 9.24 14.70
CA ILE A 130 -18.88 9.11 15.62
C ILE A 130 -19.03 10.15 16.73
N MET A 131 -19.50 9.68 17.89
CA MET A 131 -19.65 10.48 19.09
C MET A 131 -18.33 10.58 19.89
N LYS A 132 -18.30 11.44 20.90
CA LYS A 132 -17.12 11.61 21.78
C LYS A 132 -16.64 10.31 22.43
N CYS A 133 -17.55 9.45 22.90
CA CYS A 133 -17.17 8.15 23.49
C CYS A 133 -16.52 7.22 22.45
N HIS A 134 -16.92 7.29 21.17
CA HIS A 134 -16.28 6.59 20.08
C HIS A 134 -14.85 7.12 19.83
N LEU A 135 -14.65 8.43 19.86
CA LEU A 135 -13.32 9.05 19.72
C LEU A 135 -12.36 8.64 20.85
N GLU A 136 -12.86 8.52 22.09
CA GLU A 136 -12.08 8.01 23.23
C GLU A 136 -11.68 6.54 23.05
N LEU A 137 -12.59 5.71 22.52
CA LEU A 137 -12.29 4.32 22.14
C LEU A 137 -11.25 4.26 21.02
N MET A 138 -11.41 5.06 19.96
CA MET A 138 -10.45 5.16 18.85
C MET A 138 -9.06 5.57 19.35
N GLU A 139 -8.96 6.51 20.29
CA GLU A 139 -7.68 6.89 20.87
C GLU A 139 -7.03 5.74 21.65
N ARG A 140 -7.80 4.98 22.44
CA ARG A 140 -7.29 3.79 23.15
C ARG A 140 -6.79 2.73 22.15
N ARG A 141 -7.54 2.47 21.08
CA ARG A 141 -7.14 1.54 20.02
C ARG A 141 -5.88 2.01 19.31
N ALA A 142 -5.80 3.29 18.94
CA ALA A 142 -4.63 3.88 18.29
C ALA A 142 -3.35 3.76 19.13
N LYS A 143 -3.44 3.94 20.46
CA LYS A 143 -2.30 3.78 21.39
C LYS A 143 -1.78 2.34 21.43
N SER A 144 -2.60 1.34 21.12
CA SER A 144 -2.18 -0.06 21.07
C SER A 144 -1.39 -0.42 19.81
N ILE A 145 -1.54 0.38 18.74
CA ILE A 145 -0.88 0.15 17.46
C ILE A 145 0.53 0.75 17.51
N LYS A 146 1.54 -0.10 17.36
CA LYS A 146 2.95 0.32 17.37
C LYS A 146 3.42 0.64 15.95
N MET A 147 3.69 1.91 15.66
CA MET A 147 4.23 2.33 14.37
C MET A 147 5.72 2.02 14.24
N PRO A 148 6.17 1.57 13.06
CA PRO A 148 7.57 1.65 12.65
C PRO A 148 8.07 3.10 12.61
N ALA A 149 9.36 3.31 12.88
CA ALA A 149 9.96 4.65 12.94
C ALA A 149 9.97 5.39 11.59
N ASP A 150 9.95 4.63 10.49
CA ASP A 150 9.96 5.13 9.12
C ASP A 150 8.56 5.47 8.56
N LEU A 151 7.51 5.26 9.37
CA LEU A 151 6.13 5.64 9.05
C LEU A 151 5.71 6.83 9.92
N GLY A 152 5.24 7.90 9.26
CA GLY A 152 4.87 9.16 9.90
C GLY A 152 3.82 8.94 11.01
N ARG A 153 4.02 9.61 12.15
CA ARG A 153 3.14 9.48 13.32
C ARG A 153 1.85 10.27 13.16
N ILE A 154 0.75 9.70 13.65
CA ILE A 154 -0.50 10.43 13.88
C ILE A 154 -0.44 11.11 15.25
N PRO A 155 -1.00 12.32 15.41
CA PRO A 155 -1.10 12.97 16.71
C PRO A 155 -1.86 12.10 17.72
N HIS A 156 -1.25 11.84 18.89
CA HIS A 156 -1.78 10.95 19.94
C HIS A 156 -3.06 11.42 20.65
N LYS A 157 -3.71 12.49 20.19
CA LYS A 157 -4.91 13.07 20.80
C LYS A 157 -6.03 13.07 19.77
N ILE A 158 -6.76 11.96 19.68
CA ILE A 158 -7.91 11.76 18.79
C ILE A 158 -9.21 12.18 19.51
N ALA A 159 -9.26 12.03 20.84
CA ALA A 159 -10.45 12.24 21.66
C ALA A 159 -11.03 13.66 21.59
N THR A 160 -10.24 14.68 21.23
CA THR A 160 -10.72 16.06 21.15
C THR A 160 -11.50 16.37 19.88
N GLY A 161 -11.56 15.48 18.88
CA GLY A 161 -12.32 15.66 17.62
C GLY A 161 -11.77 16.75 16.68
N ASP A 162 -11.56 17.96 17.21
CA ASP A 162 -11.06 19.15 16.51
C ASP A 162 -9.68 18.94 15.87
N LYS A 163 -8.90 18.00 16.40
CA LYS A 163 -7.55 17.70 15.92
C LYS A 163 -7.50 17.02 14.57
N PHE A 164 -8.58 16.38 14.11
CA PHE A 164 -8.64 15.92 12.71
C PHE A 164 -8.53 17.09 11.72
N SER A 165 -8.97 18.28 12.12
CA SER A 165 -8.91 19.49 11.28
C SER A 165 -7.48 19.98 11.04
N SER A 166 -6.53 19.61 11.90
CA SER A 166 -5.13 20.04 11.79
C SER A 166 -4.20 18.96 11.24
N PHE A 167 -4.76 17.83 10.77
CA PHE A 167 -3.96 16.77 10.18
C PHE A 167 -3.34 17.23 8.86
N THR A 168 -2.03 16.99 8.72
CA THR A 168 -1.36 17.11 7.43
C THR A 168 -1.78 15.96 6.50
N ALA A 169 -1.49 16.09 5.21
CA ALA A 169 -1.84 15.05 4.25
C ALA A 169 -1.17 13.70 4.55
N ASP A 170 0.08 13.70 5.00
CA ASP A 170 0.77 12.47 5.42
C ASP A 170 0.12 11.85 6.66
N GLN A 171 -0.39 12.66 7.59
CA GLN A 171 -1.13 12.16 8.75
C GLN A 171 -2.46 11.54 8.34
N TRP A 172 -3.18 12.16 7.39
CA TRP A 172 -4.39 11.58 6.79
C TRP A 172 -4.11 10.29 6.04
N LYS A 173 -3.02 10.24 5.27
CA LYS A 173 -2.57 9.03 4.58
C LYS A 173 -2.30 7.90 5.56
N SER A 174 -1.51 8.16 6.61
CA SER A 174 -1.29 7.18 7.69
C SER A 174 -2.60 6.78 8.35
N PHE A 175 -3.50 7.74 8.63
CA PHE A 175 -4.78 7.46 9.27
C PHE A 175 -5.64 6.51 8.44
N ILE A 176 -5.86 6.83 7.17
CA ILE A 176 -6.71 6.03 6.28
C ILE A 176 -6.12 4.64 6.04
N LEU A 177 -4.83 4.56 5.73
CA LEU A 177 -4.22 3.28 5.33
C LEU A 177 -3.97 2.32 6.50
N ILE A 178 -3.80 2.85 7.71
CA ILE A 178 -3.36 2.03 8.86
C ILE A 178 -4.40 1.99 9.97
N TYR A 179 -5.01 3.13 10.29
CA TYR A 179 -5.78 3.28 11.52
C TYR A 179 -7.29 3.20 11.30
N ALA A 180 -7.81 3.67 10.17
CA ALA A 180 -9.24 3.87 10.01
C ALA A 180 -10.05 2.58 10.23
N ILE A 181 -9.67 1.46 9.60
CA ILE A 181 -10.38 0.19 9.76
C ILE A 181 -10.23 -0.39 11.18
N PRO A 182 -9.02 -0.59 11.74
CA PRO A 182 -8.88 -1.14 13.10
C PRO A 182 -9.55 -0.30 14.19
N LEU A 183 -9.68 1.01 13.98
CA LEU A 183 -10.25 1.92 14.97
C LEU A 183 -11.76 2.03 14.86
N MET A 184 -12.33 1.92 13.66
CA MET A 184 -13.68 2.40 13.36
C MET A 184 -14.63 1.31 12.87
N TRP A 185 -14.12 0.14 12.42
CA TRP A 185 -14.94 -0.85 11.73
C TRP A 185 -16.24 -1.22 12.46
N ASP A 186 -16.16 -1.64 13.73
CA ASP A 186 -17.29 -2.04 14.57
C ASP A 186 -18.08 -0.86 15.18
N ILE A 187 -17.61 0.38 14.99
CA ILE A 187 -18.29 1.61 15.38
C ILE A 187 -19.26 2.05 14.28
N LEU A 188 -18.85 1.85 13.02
CA LEU A 188 -19.60 2.28 11.84
C LEU A 188 -20.78 1.35 11.54
N LEU A 189 -21.83 1.92 10.94
CA LEU A 189 -22.93 1.17 10.37
C LEU A 189 -22.46 0.41 9.11
N VAL A 190 -23.24 -0.58 8.67
CA VAL A 190 -22.87 -1.43 7.52
C VAL A 190 -22.61 -0.61 6.26
N SER A 191 -23.45 0.39 5.96
CA SER A 191 -23.26 1.33 4.85
C SER A 191 -21.93 2.09 4.92
N ASP A 192 -21.59 2.61 6.10
CA ASP A 192 -20.35 3.34 6.35
C ASP A 192 -19.11 2.46 6.33
N GLN A 193 -19.24 1.19 6.73
CA GLN A 193 -18.19 0.18 6.55
C GLN A 193 -17.88 -0.02 5.06
N LYS A 194 -18.91 -0.03 4.19
CA LYS A 194 -18.71 -0.12 2.73
C LYS A 194 -17.98 1.10 2.18
N ILE A 195 -18.37 2.30 2.60
CA ILE A 195 -17.70 3.57 2.25
C ILE A 195 -16.24 3.50 2.68
N LEU A 196 -15.97 3.10 3.93
CA LEU A 196 -14.62 3.01 4.48
C LEU A 196 -13.76 2.00 3.72
N ALA A 197 -14.24 0.77 3.51
CA ALA A 197 -13.48 -0.30 2.85
C ALA A 197 -13.10 0.09 1.43
N ASN A 198 -14.08 0.53 0.62
CA ASN A 198 -13.84 0.96 -0.75
C ASN A 198 -12.86 2.13 -0.81
N PHE A 199 -13.01 3.12 0.08
CA PHE A 199 -12.12 4.27 0.11
C PHE A 199 -10.68 3.89 0.51
N VAL A 200 -10.50 3.06 1.54
CA VAL A 200 -9.19 2.57 1.99
C VAL A 200 -8.53 1.74 0.89
N ARG A 201 -9.28 0.86 0.22
CA ARG A 201 -8.78 0.04 -0.90
C ARG A 201 -8.32 0.93 -2.04
N ALA A 202 -9.14 1.89 -2.49
CA ALA A 202 -8.75 2.86 -3.50
C ALA A 202 -7.48 3.63 -3.13
N CYS A 203 -7.40 4.13 -1.89
CA CYS A 203 -6.22 4.83 -1.40
C CYS A 203 -4.97 3.94 -1.45
N SER A 204 -5.07 2.69 -1.02
CA SER A 204 -3.94 1.76 -1.00
C SER A 204 -3.37 1.47 -2.40
N LEU A 205 -4.24 1.40 -3.41
CA LEU A 205 -3.85 1.21 -4.81
C LEU A 205 -3.22 2.49 -5.35
N LEU A 206 -3.83 3.66 -5.10
CA LEU A 206 -3.36 4.94 -5.64
C LEU A 206 -2.06 5.47 -5.00
N VAL A 207 -1.76 5.09 -3.75
CA VAL A 207 -0.49 5.43 -3.11
C VAL A 207 0.61 4.41 -3.35
N SER A 208 0.30 3.32 -4.08
CA SER A 208 1.30 2.35 -4.47
C SER A 208 2.31 3.01 -5.39
N ARG A 209 3.59 2.72 -5.16
CA ARG A 209 4.67 3.36 -5.92
C ARG A 209 4.67 2.96 -7.41
N ILE A 210 4.18 1.75 -7.69
CA ILE A 210 4.00 1.21 -9.02
C ILE A 210 2.53 0.84 -9.11
N ILE A 211 1.85 1.40 -10.09
CA ILE A 211 0.43 1.19 -10.31
C ILE A 211 0.29 0.70 -11.75
N ASP A 212 -0.27 -0.50 -11.92
CA ASP A 212 -0.63 -1.03 -13.23
C ASP A 212 -2.07 -0.62 -13.60
N ASN A 213 -2.48 -0.94 -14.83
CA ASN A 213 -3.80 -0.57 -15.32
C ASN A 213 -4.92 -1.21 -14.51
N ASN A 214 -4.76 -2.48 -14.09
CA ASN A 214 -5.77 -3.20 -13.31
C ASN A 214 -5.99 -2.53 -11.94
N ALA A 215 -4.90 -2.14 -11.27
CA ALA A 215 -4.97 -1.40 -10.01
C ALA A 215 -5.62 -0.02 -10.17
N LEU A 216 -5.40 0.66 -11.31
CA LEU A 216 -6.07 1.93 -11.60
C LEU A 216 -7.58 1.76 -11.86
N GLU A 217 -7.96 0.74 -12.63
CA GLU A 217 -9.36 0.40 -12.92
C GLU A 217 -10.10 0.00 -11.64
N GLU A 218 -9.47 -0.80 -10.78
CA GLU A 218 -10.03 -1.14 -9.48
C GLU A 218 -10.18 0.13 -8.62
N ALA A 219 -9.12 0.95 -8.49
CA ALA A 219 -9.20 2.18 -7.70
C ALA A 219 -10.32 3.12 -8.18
N GLN A 220 -10.52 3.20 -9.51
CA GLN A 220 -11.64 3.95 -10.08
C GLN A 220 -12.99 3.38 -9.67
N SER A 221 -13.19 2.07 -9.85
CA SER A 221 -14.43 1.38 -9.50
C SER A 221 -14.76 1.59 -8.01
N ARG A 222 -13.77 1.44 -7.14
CA ARG A 222 -13.93 1.66 -5.69
C ARG A 222 -14.32 3.10 -5.37
N LEU A 223 -13.68 4.10 -5.99
CA LEU A 223 -14.06 5.50 -5.77
C LEU A 223 -15.46 5.84 -6.29
N LEU A 224 -15.90 5.21 -7.38
CA LEU A 224 -17.27 5.33 -7.87
C LEU A 224 -18.27 4.73 -6.89
N GLN A 225 -18.00 3.53 -6.35
CA GLN A 225 -18.85 2.94 -5.32
C GLN A 225 -18.95 3.82 -4.07
N VAL A 226 -17.83 4.43 -3.63
CA VAL A 226 -17.86 5.40 -2.53
C VAL A 226 -18.83 6.55 -2.83
N ALA A 227 -18.82 7.08 -4.05
CA ALA A 227 -19.73 8.15 -4.46
C ALA A 227 -21.19 7.73 -4.37
N GLN A 228 -21.51 6.58 -4.97
CA GLN A 228 -22.88 6.05 -5.00
C GLN A 228 -23.41 5.76 -3.60
N LEU A 229 -22.60 5.17 -2.73
CA LEU A 229 -22.98 4.88 -1.34
C LEU A 229 -23.24 6.16 -0.54
N ILE A 230 -22.47 7.23 -0.76
CA ILE A 230 -22.71 8.51 -0.10
C ILE A 230 -24.02 9.12 -0.61
N GLU A 231 -24.21 9.15 -1.93
CA GLU A 231 -25.41 9.66 -2.58
C GLU A 231 -26.67 8.94 -2.09
N GLU A 232 -26.62 7.60 -1.99
CA GLU A 232 -27.72 6.76 -1.51
C GLU A 232 -28.06 7.01 -0.04
N HIS A 233 -27.05 7.09 0.84
CA HIS A 233 -27.27 7.08 2.29
C HIS A 233 -27.36 8.47 2.93
N TYR A 234 -26.76 9.49 2.32
CA TYR A 234 -26.74 10.86 2.85
C TYR A 234 -27.48 11.86 1.95
N GLY A 235 -27.86 11.43 0.75
CA GLY A 235 -28.58 12.24 -0.21
C GLY A 235 -27.74 13.33 -0.87
N LEU A 236 -28.34 13.98 -1.85
CA LEU A 236 -27.73 15.01 -2.71
C LEU A 236 -27.30 16.31 -2.00
N LYS A 237 -27.55 16.45 -0.69
CA LYS A 237 -27.47 17.73 0.02
C LYS A 237 -26.12 18.05 0.65
N ASP A 238 -25.20 17.08 0.78
CA ASP A 238 -23.94 17.30 1.51
C ASP A 238 -22.66 16.98 0.72
N GLU A 239 -22.71 16.88 -0.60
CA GLU A 239 -21.54 16.46 -1.36
C GLU A 239 -20.65 17.61 -1.85
N ARG A 240 -19.43 17.65 -1.29
CA ARG A 240 -18.27 18.26 -1.95
C ARG A 240 -17.51 17.19 -2.74
N TYR A 241 -17.80 17.17 -4.04
CA TYR A 241 -16.99 16.64 -5.16
C TYR A 241 -16.74 15.14 -5.29
N PHE A 242 -17.36 14.59 -6.32
CA PHE A 242 -16.86 13.49 -7.15
C PHE A 242 -16.67 13.99 -8.60
N GLY A 243 -15.53 13.66 -9.21
CA GLY A 243 -15.20 14.00 -10.60
C GLY A 243 -14.14 13.04 -11.13
N GLN A 244 -14.61 11.98 -11.79
CA GLN A 244 -13.92 10.71 -12.04
C GLN A 244 -13.00 10.66 -13.28
N LEU A 245 -12.22 9.57 -13.23
CA LEU A 245 -11.20 9.03 -14.13
C LEU A 245 -11.75 8.49 -15.48
N ASN A 246 -10.89 8.42 -16.50
CA ASN A 246 -10.52 7.15 -17.17
C ASN A 246 -9.35 7.27 -18.18
N ASN A 247 -8.60 6.20 -18.41
CA ASN A 247 -7.27 6.15 -19.05
C ASN A 247 -7.30 5.82 -20.58
N THR A 248 -6.26 6.19 -21.33
CA THR A 248 -5.51 5.31 -22.26
C THR A 248 -4.32 6.03 -22.92
N LYS A 249 -3.14 5.38 -22.87
CA LYS A 249 -1.81 5.70 -23.43
C LYS A 249 -0.83 6.42 -22.50
N LEU A 250 -0.19 5.61 -21.65
CA LEU A 250 1.07 5.87 -20.95
C LEU A 250 2.24 5.09 -21.61
N THR A 251 2.20 4.91 -22.93
CA THR A 251 3.17 4.07 -23.67
C THR A 251 4.14 4.87 -24.54
N GLU A 252 3.92 6.18 -24.74
CA GLU A 252 4.84 7.05 -25.50
C GLU A 252 5.78 7.87 -24.60
N ALA A 253 5.45 8.06 -23.32
CA ALA A 253 6.29 8.82 -22.38
C ALA A 253 7.54 8.02 -21.89
N LEU A 254 7.52 6.69 -21.99
CA LEU A 254 8.62 5.82 -21.58
C LEU A 254 9.80 5.84 -22.56
N LYS A 255 9.65 6.39 -23.77
CA LYS A 255 10.74 6.49 -24.75
C LYS A 255 11.69 7.67 -24.53
N LEU A 256 11.40 8.56 -23.56
CA LEU A 256 12.14 9.81 -23.36
C LEU A 256 12.82 9.94 -21.99
N ILE A 257 12.71 8.93 -21.12
CA ILE A 257 13.43 8.92 -19.83
C ILE A 257 14.72 8.12 -20.04
N GLN A 258 15.80 8.81 -20.43
CA GLN A 258 17.12 8.27 -20.18
C GLN A 258 17.43 8.41 -18.67
N PRO A 259 18.01 7.37 -18.03
CA PRO A 259 18.43 7.47 -16.64
C PRO A 259 19.44 8.62 -16.49
N ARG A 260 19.12 9.58 -15.62
CA ARG A 260 20.06 10.62 -15.18
C ARG A 260 20.55 10.24 -13.79
N ALA A 261 21.83 10.48 -13.53
CA ALA A 261 22.41 10.33 -12.20
C ALA A 261 21.60 11.16 -11.18
N THR A 262 21.23 10.52 -10.07
CA THR A 262 20.29 11.08 -9.10
C THR A 262 21.04 11.88 -8.04
N SER A 263 20.66 13.13 -7.79
CA SER A 263 21.33 13.99 -6.79
C SER A 263 20.76 13.82 -5.37
N GLU A 264 21.64 13.94 -4.37
CA GLU A 264 21.35 13.93 -2.91
C GLU A 264 20.72 12.64 -2.35
N SER A 265 19.58 12.69 -1.64
CA SER A 265 18.98 11.54 -0.92
C SER A 265 18.63 10.35 -1.84
N LEU A 266 18.59 10.60 -3.15
CA LEU A 266 18.39 9.60 -4.19
C LEU A 266 19.71 8.95 -4.69
N ALA A 267 20.88 9.47 -4.35
CA ALA A 267 22.18 8.91 -4.74
C ALA A 267 22.49 7.54 -4.09
N ILE A 268 21.72 7.15 -3.05
CA ILE A 268 21.78 5.79 -2.48
C ILE A 268 21.33 4.75 -3.52
N TYR A 269 20.50 5.15 -4.49
CA TYR A 269 19.88 4.26 -5.48
C TYR A 269 20.76 3.96 -6.68
N ASP A 270 21.76 4.80 -6.97
CA ASP A 270 22.75 4.57 -8.04
C ASP A 270 23.64 3.35 -7.76
N LYS A 271 23.54 2.74 -6.57
CA LYS A 271 24.29 1.54 -6.16
C LYS A 271 23.60 0.21 -6.47
N PHE A 272 22.32 0.20 -6.85
CA PHE A 272 21.58 -1.06 -7.06
C PHE A 272 21.47 -1.40 -8.56
N GLN A 273 21.78 -2.64 -8.92
CA GLN A 273 21.60 -3.10 -10.29
C GLN A 273 20.10 -3.34 -10.57
N TYR A 274 19.55 -2.66 -11.59
CA TYR A 274 18.15 -2.77 -11.97
C TYR A 274 17.68 -4.22 -12.19
N ALA A 275 18.52 -5.03 -12.84
CA ALA A 275 18.25 -6.45 -13.10
C ALA A 275 18.07 -7.26 -11.80
N GLU A 276 18.88 -6.98 -10.78
CA GLU A 276 18.80 -7.64 -9.47
C GLU A 276 17.49 -7.29 -8.74
N LEU A 277 17.08 -6.02 -8.79
CA LEU A 277 15.81 -5.58 -8.20
C LEU A 277 14.60 -6.24 -8.88
N CYS A 278 14.62 -6.33 -10.22
CA CYS A 278 13.59 -7.00 -11.00
C CYS A 278 13.51 -8.48 -10.66
N HIS A 279 14.63 -9.18 -10.64
CA HIS A 279 14.71 -10.61 -10.31
C HIS A 279 14.22 -10.89 -8.89
N PHE A 280 14.68 -10.11 -7.90
CA PHE A 280 14.21 -10.20 -6.52
C PHE A 280 12.68 -10.02 -6.41
N ARG A 281 12.11 -9.08 -7.18
CA ARG A 281 10.66 -8.83 -7.18
C ARG A 281 9.88 -10.02 -7.73
N GLN A 282 10.37 -10.66 -8.78
CA GLN A 282 9.75 -11.86 -9.35
C GLN A 282 9.78 -13.01 -8.32
N ILE A 283 10.91 -13.22 -7.63
CA ILE A 283 11.04 -14.20 -6.55
C ILE A 283 10.00 -13.95 -5.45
N CYS A 284 9.95 -12.74 -4.89
CA CYS A 284 9.00 -12.40 -3.82
C CYS A 284 7.54 -12.62 -4.22
N ARG A 285 7.25 -12.59 -5.53
CA ARG A 285 5.90 -12.74 -6.07
C ARG A 285 5.57 -14.18 -6.45
N LEU A 286 6.54 -15.09 -6.37
CA LEU A 286 6.49 -16.46 -6.90
C LEU A 286 6.23 -16.47 -8.42
N GLU A 287 6.87 -15.53 -9.14
CA GLU A 287 6.78 -15.40 -10.61
C GLU A 287 7.97 -16.10 -11.32
N ILE A 288 8.79 -16.87 -10.59
CA ILE A 288 9.90 -17.66 -11.13
C ILE A 288 9.72 -19.12 -10.72
N GLU A 289 10.04 -20.05 -11.63
CA GLU A 289 10.01 -21.51 -11.40
C GLU A 289 11.27 -22.02 -10.68
N ASP A 290 12.32 -21.20 -10.59
CA ASP A 290 13.59 -21.57 -9.97
C ASP A 290 13.44 -21.77 -8.45
N THR A 291 14.07 -22.83 -7.93
CA THR A 291 14.13 -23.09 -6.49
C THR A 291 15.03 -22.06 -5.80
N ILE A 292 14.44 -21.29 -4.90
CA ILE A 292 15.14 -20.23 -4.15
C ILE A 292 15.73 -20.82 -2.88
N THR A 293 17.06 -20.83 -2.83
CA THR A 293 17.87 -21.47 -1.79
C THR A 293 18.37 -20.47 -0.74
N GLY A 294 18.32 -19.17 -1.04
CA GLY A 294 18.88 -18.09 -0.23
C GLY A 294 20.32 -17.71 -0.60
N THR A 295 20.88 -18.31 -1.65
CA THR A 295 22.20 -17.94 -2.20
C THR A 295 22.13 -16.85 -3.26
N GLU A 296 20.92 -16.58 -3.77
CA GLU A 296 20.66 -15.67 -4.87
C GLU A 296 21.06 -14.23 -4.48
N PRO A 297 21.44 -13.39 -5.45
CA PRO A 297 21.65 -11.96 -5.20
C PRO A 297 20.33 -11.33 -4.72
N PHE A 298 20.44 -10.36 -3.81
CA PHE A 298 19.30 -9.56 -3.38
C PHE A 298 19.75 -8.12 -3.18
N PRO A 299 18.90 -7.13 -3.53
CA PRO A 299 19.30 -5.72 -3.60
C PRO A 299 19.41 -5.13 -2.19
N GLY A 300 20.40 -5.53 -1.41
CA GLY A 300 20.41 -5.28 0.02
C GLY A 300 21.64 -5.79 0.74
N GLU A 301 21.62 -5.66 2.06
CA GLU A 301 22.73 -6.10 2.91
C GLU A 301 22.25 -6.48 4.31
N MET A 302 22.96 -7.43 4.93
CA MET A 302 22.78 -7.76 6.35
C MET A 302 23.41 -6.65 7.21
N LEU A 303 22.66 -6.13 8.17
CA LEU A 303 23.05 -4.95 8.95
C LEU A 303 23.38 -5.31 10.40
N SER A 304 24.36 -4.61 10.96
CA SER A 304 24.70 -4.67 12.38
C SER A 304 23.51 -4.31 13.29
N PRO A 305 23.40 -4.91 14.49
CA PRO A 305 24.42 -5.73 15.16
C PRO A 305 24.50 -7.18 14.63
N LYS A 306 25.73 -7.64 14.39
CA LYS A 306 26.08 -9.00 13.98
C LYS A 306 26.63 -9.77 15.18
N LYS A 307 26.18 -11.01 15.36
CA LYS A 307 26.81 -11.96 16.29
C LYS A 307 27.39 -13.11 15.48
N ASN A 308 28.70 -13.30 15.55
CA ASN A 308 29.41 -14.28 14.74
C ASN A 308 29.41 -15.66 15.40
N ASN A 309 29.33 -16.70 14.57
CA ASN A 309 29.59 -18.09 14.97
C ASN A 309 28.74 -18.57 16.17
N ILE A 310 27.46 -18.22 16.18
CA ILE A 310 26.50 -18.70 17.18
C ILE A 310 26.07 -20.12 16.83
N SER A 311 26.10 -21.03 17.80
CA SER A 311 25.47 -22.35 17.66
C SER A 311 23.95 -22.22 17.78
N LEU A 312 23.22 -22.78 16.81
CA LEU A 312 21.78 -22.92 16.87
C LEU A 312 21.35 -23.89 17.99
N PRO A 313 20.20 -23.63 18.65
CA PRO A 313 19.51 -24.64 19.45
C PRO A 313 19.12 -25.86 18.61
N ASP A 314 19.04 -27.04 19.23
CA ASP A 314 18.84 -28.31 18.52
C ASP A 314 17.54 -28.35 17.70
N ASP A 315 16.44 -27.80 18.22
CA ASP A 315 15.16 -27.69 17.51
C ASP A 315 15.29 -26.85 16.23
N ILE A 316 16.01 -25.73 16.30
CA ILE A 316 16.25 -24.85 15.13
C ILE A 316 17.28 -25.44 14.18
N TYR A 317 18.25 -26.17 14.70
CA TYR A 317 19.26 -26.83 13.89
C TYR A 317 18.67 -27.97 13.04
N ASN A 318 17.77 -28.78 13.62
CA ASN A 318 17.08 -29.84 12.88
C ASN A 318 16.24 -29.27 11.73
N ILE A 319 15.48 -28.19 11.95
CA ILE A 319 14.72 -27.56 10.87
C ILE A 319 15.62 -26.92 9.79
N LEU A 320 16.85 -26.51 10.13
CA LEU A 320 17.81 -26.02 9.14
C LEU A 320 18.31 -27.16 8.24
N VAL A 321 18.50 -28.35 8.80
CA VAL A 321 18.81 -29.56 8.03
C VAL A 321 17.64 -29.92 7.11
N GLU A 322 16.40 -29.93 7.63
CA GLU A 322 15.19 -30.16 6.84
C GLU A 322 15.05 -29.14 5.70
N TYR A 323 15.34 -27.87 5.98
CA TYR A 323 15.34 -26.81 4.98
C TYR A 323 16.29 -27.13 3.82
N TYR A 324 17.53 -27.52 4.10
CA TYR A 324 18.50 -27.84 3.03
C TYR A 324 18.12 -29.08 2.23
N ASN A 325 17.61 -30.13 2.88
CA ASN A 325 17.09 -31.30 2.19
C ASN A 325 15.98 -30.92 1.21
N ALA A 326 15.04 -30.05 1.65
CA ALA A 326 13.95 -29.59 0.80
C ALA A 326 14.42 -28.64 -0.32
N ALA A 327 15.36 -27.74 -0.04
CA ALA A 327 15.80 -26.71 -0.98
C ALA A 327 16.66 -27.25 -2.13
N TYR A 328 17.38 -28.35 -1.90
CA TYR A 328 18.31 -28.92 -2.88
C TYR A 328 17.91 -30.32 -3.36
N GLU A 329 16.95 -30.97 -2.71
CA GLU A 329 16.59 -32.38 -2.96
C GLU A 329 17.81 -33.32 -2.87
N LEU A 330 18.76 -32.99 -1.98
CA LEU A 330 19.95 -33.79 -1.67
C LEU A 330 19.93 -34.24 -0.21
N GLU A 331 20.78 -35.21 0.14
CA GLU A 331 20.91 -35.73 1.50
C GLU A 331 21.82 -34.83 2.36
N PHE A 332 21.19 -34.00 3.19
CA PHE A 332 21.84 -33.22 4.25
C PHE A 332 21.60 -33.87 5.59
N LEU A 333 22.67 -34.00 6.38
CA LEU A 333 22.63 -34.60 7.71
C LEU A 333 23.14 -33.61 8.75
N SER A 334 22.57 -33.70 9.94
CA SER A 334 23.21 -33.13 11.13
C SER A 334 24.51 -33.86 11.44
N ILE A 335 25.41 -33.20 12.18
CA ILE A 335 26.63 -33.83 12.72
C ILE A 335 26.31 -35.16 13.42
N ALA A 336 25.28 -35.21 14.27
CA ALA A 336 24.93 -36.42 15.01
C ALA A 336 24.46 -37.57 14.09
N GLU A 337 23.70 -37.26 13.04
CA GLU A 337 23.27 -38.24 12.04
C GLU A 337 24.43 -38.73 11.18
N SER A 338 25.30 -37.82 10.75
CA SER A 338 26.47 -38.18 9.94
C SER A 338 27.36 -39.22 10.63
N VAL A 339 27.57 -39.07 11.95
CA VAL A 339 28.35 -40.04 12.75
C VAL A 339 27.66 -41.41 12.78
N ARG A 340 26.33 -41.46 12.85
CA ARG A 340 25.57 -42.71 12.82
C ARG A 340 25.59 -43.38 11.45
N GLU A 341 25.46 -42.62 10.37
CA GLU A 341 25.44 -43.16 9.00
C GLU A 341 26.82 -43.62 8.54
N THR A 342 27.89 -42.89 8.88
CA THR A 342 29.27 -43.31 8.55
C THR A 342 29.64 -44.64 9.22
N ALA A 343 29.05 -44.92 10.40
CA ALA A 343 29.24 -46.20 11.08
C ALA A 343 28.49 -47.36 10.42
N ARG A 344 27.49 -47.08 9.57
CA ARG A 344 26.65 -48.09 8.89
C ARG A 344 27.05 -48.31 7.44
N TYR A 345 27.47 -47.26 6.73
CA TYR A 345 27.79 -47.29 5.31
C TYR A 345 29.03 -46.44 5.01
N SER A 346 30.06 -47.05 4.42
CA SER A 346 31.34 -46.40 4.17
C SER A 346 31.40 -45.55 2.89
N ASP A 347 30.43 -45.66 1.98
CA ASP A 347 30.49 -45.05 0.63
C ASP A 347 29.29 -44.13 0.31
N ARG A 348 28.45 -43.80 1.29
CA ARG A 348 27.29 -42.92 1.10
C ARG A 348 27.72 -41.46 1.15
N ARG A 349 27.42 -40.69 0.08
CA ARG A 349 27.73 -39.26 0.00
C ARG A 349 26.59 -38.43 0.57
N PHE A 350 26.85 -37.75 1.69
CA PHE A 350 25.94 -36.79 2.31
C PHE A 350 26.66 -35.47 2.60
N ILE A 351 25.89 -34.40 2.81
CA ILE A 351 26.42 -33.07 3.14
C ILE A 351 26.14 -32.79 4.61
N ILE A 352 27.20 -32.51 5.37
CA ILE A 352 27.08 -32.22 6.80
C ILE A 352 26.73 -30.74 6.98
N VAL A 353 25.58 -30.48 7.60
CA VAL A 353 25.18 -29.13 8.03
C VAL A 353 25.83 -28.83 9.37
N ARG A 354 26.34 -27.61 9.56
CA ARG A 354 26.89 -27.17 10.83
C ARG A 354 25.86 -26.31 11.57
N PRO A 355 25.81 -26.32 12.91
CA PRO A 355 24.88 -25.48 13.65
C PRO A 355 25.36 -24.02 13.77
N GLN A 356 26.58 -23.70 13.35
CA GLN A 356 27.16 -22.37 13.51
C GLN A 356 26.68 -21.38 12.45
N ILE A 357 26.04 -20.29 12.90
CA ILE A 357 25.52 -19.22 12.03
C ILE A 357 26.09 -17.85 12.40
N ASN A 358 26.06 -16.93 11.44
CA ASN A 358 26.23 -15.50 11.70
C ASN A 358 24.86 -14.83 11.83
N GLN A 359 24.48 -14.41 13.02
CA GLN A 359 23.15 -13.89 13.31
C GLN A 359 23.10 -12.35 13.17
N PHE A 360 22.02 -11.85 12.58
CA PHE A 360 21.74 -10.43 12.38
C PHE A 360 20.33 -10.08 12.87
N LYS A 361 20.20 -8.89 13.45
CA LYS A 361 18.88 -8.35 13.86
C LYS A 361 18.22 -7.47 12.80
N ARG A 362 18.99 -7.08 11.78
CA ARG A 362 18.59 -6.10 10.77
C ARG A 362 19.07 -6.53 9.39
N ILE A 363 18.27 -6.25 8.38
CA ILE A 363 18.62 -6.39 6.97
C ILE A 363 18.06 -5.17 6.22
N ARG A 364 18.77 -4.71 5.21
CA ARG A 364 18.23 -3.76 4.23
C ARG A 364 17.85 -4.51 2.98
N ILE A 365 16.65 -4.25 2.44
CA ILE A 365 16.20 -4.75 1.14
C ILE A 365 15.66 -3.54 0.37
N GLY A 366 16.35 -3.18 -0.72
CA GLY A 366 16.14 -1.93 -1.44
C GLY A 366 16.31 -0.71 -0.54
N SER A 367 15.26 0.11 -0.47
CA SER A 367 15.22 1.29 0.41
C SER A 367 14.76 0.97 1.84
N GLU A 368 14.30 -0.25 2.10
CA GLU A 368 13.65 -0.60 3.36
C GLU A 368 14.62 -1.27 4.31
N ILE A 369 14.60 -0.82 5.57
CA ILE A 369 15.33 -1.48 6.64
C ILE A 369 14.34 -2.31 7.44
N PHE A 370 14.58 -3.60 7.44
CA PHE A 370 13.87 -4.59 8.22
C PHE A 370 14.69 -4.85 9.47
N GLY A 371 14.20 -4.46 10.64
CA GLY A 371 14.79 -4.86 11.91
C GLY A 371 14.67 -3.83 13.01
N LEU A 372 15.19 -4.21 14.18
CA LEU A 372 14.90 -3.56 15.44
C LEU A 372 15.65 -2.23 15.60
N ALA A 373 14.93 -1.16 15.89
CA ALA A 373 15.51 0.06 16.46
C ALA A 373 15.54 -0.09 18.00
N ASN A 374 16.69 0.13 18.63
CA ASN A 374 16.89 0.02 20.09
C ASN A 374 16.25 1.19 20.85
N THR A 375 14.95 1.39 20.67
CA THR A 375 14.21 2.53 21.25
C THR A 375 12.87 2.03 21.78
N PRO A 376 12.50 2.33 23.03
CA PRO A 376 11.29 1.80 23.69
C PRO A 376 9.97 2.21 23.01
N LEU A 377 10.02 3.16 22.08
CA LEU A 377 8.90 3.74 21.36
C LEU A 377 8.46 2.96 20.10
N TYR A 378 9.25 2.00 19.61
CA TYR A 378 8.96 1.24 18.38
C TYR A 378 8.77 -0.25 18.67
N SER A 379 8.14 -0.99 17.76
CA SER A 379 7.89 -2.43 17.98
C SER A 379 9.21 -3.19 18.17
N LYS A 380 9.28 -3.98 19.23
CA LYS A 380 10.38 -4.92 19.49
C LYS A 380 10.35 -6.14 18.56
N ASN A 381 9.34 -6.23 17.71
CA ASN A 381 9.04 -7.38 16.85
C ASN A 381 8.94 -6.88 15.41
N LEU A 382 9.64 -7.57 14.52
CA LEU A 382 9.57 -7.33 13.08
C LEU A 382 8.54 -8.30 12.48
N PHE A 383 7.56 -7.73 11.80
CA PHE A 383 6.43 -8.44 11.22
C PHE A 383 6.50 -8.40 9.70
N ILE A 384 6.38 -9.56 9.06
CA ILE A 384 6.47 -9.72 7.61
C ILE A 384 5.31 -10.51 7.03
N LEU A 385 5.02 -10.25 5.76
CA LEU A 385 4.25 -11.15 4.92
C LEU A 385 5.22 -11.92 4.02
N ALA A 386 4.97 -13.21 3.84
CA ALA A 386 5.62 -14.04 2.82
C ALA A 386 4.54 -14.80 2.04
N LYS A 387 4.80 -15.09 0.77
CA LYS A 387 3.91 -15.90 -0.07
C LYS A 387 4.28 -17.37 0.06
N PHE A 388 3.27 -18.22 0.18
CA PHE A 388 3.42 -19.68 0.15
C PHE A 388 2.49 -20.26 -0.91
N LEU A 389 3.00 -21.22 -1.68
CA LEU A 389 2.21 -22.07 -2.54
C LEU A 389 1.57 -23.16 -1.69
N GLN A 390 0.25 -23.29 -1.76
CA GLN A 390 -0.52 -24.34 -1.09
C GLN A 390 -0.67 -25.56 -2.00
N ASP A 391 -1.06 -26.71 -1.42
CA ASP A 391 -1.24 -27.98 -2.15
C ASP A 391 -2.26 -27.90 -3.30
N ASN A 392 -3.19 -26.96 -3.22
CA ASN A 392 -4.19 -26.68 -4.26
C ASN A 392 -3.68 -25.68 -5.33
N ASN A 393 -2.38 -25.41 -5.37
CA ASN A 393 -1.73 -24.39 -6.19
C ASN A 393 -2.21 -22.95 -5.93
N SER A 394 -2.93 -22.68 -4.84
CA SER A 394 -3.23 -21.30 -4.44
C SER A 394 -1.99 -20.66 -3.83
N VAL A 395 -1.82 -19.36 -4.07
CA VAL A 395 -0.76 -18.58 -3.44
C VAL A 395 -1.38 -17.72 -2.35
N GLU A 396 -0.96 -17.97 -1.11
CA GLU A 396 -1.47 -17.25 0.06
C GLU A 396 -0.37 -16.48 0.79
N PHE A 397 -0.76 -15.36 1.39
CA PHE A 397 0.12 -14.60 2.27
C PHE A 397 0.03 -15.11 3.69
N PHE A 398 1.19 -15.42 4.28
CA PHE A 398 1.31 -15.78 5.68
C PHE A 398 1.97 -14.65 6.46
N PRO A 399 1.34 -14.17 7.55
CA PRO A 399 1.95 -13.23 8.46
C PRO A 399 2.87 -13.95 9.44
N GLY A 400 4.10 -13.46 9.54
CA GLY A 400 5.13 -14.00 10.40
C GLY A 400 5.81 -12.94 11.25
N GLN A 401 6.32 -13.38 12.40
CA GLN A 401 7.21 -12.61 13.24
C GLN A 401 8.65 -13.13 13.07
N ILE A 402 9.51 -12.27 12.54
CA ILE A 402 10.95 -12.55 12.43
C ILE A 402 11.57 -12.56 13.83
N GLN A 403 12.29 -13.63 14.11
CA GLN A 403 13.10 -13.75 15.32
C GLN A 403 14.51 -13.19 15.07
N TYR A 404 15.12 -13.55 13.94
CA TYR A 404 16.41 -13.02 13.47
C TYR A 404 16.67 -13.40 12.00
N PHE A 405 17.60 -12.69 11.39
CA PHE A 405 18.21 -13.05 10.12
C PHE A 405 19.54 -13.74 10.37
N PHE A 406 20.01 -14.55 9.43
CA PHE A 406 21.33 -15.15 9.55
C PHE A 406 21.95 -15.49 8.21
N GLU A 407 23.29 -15.53 8.22
CA GLU A 407 24.08 -16.12 7.15
C GLU A 407 24.58 -17.49 7.60
N HIS A 408 24.46 -18.49 6.72
CA HIS A 408 24.94 -19.84 6.96
C HIS A 408 25.79 -20.33 5.78
N GLU A 409 26.97 -20.87 6.08
CA GLU A 409 27.92 -21.37 5.08
C GLU A 409 27.76 -22.88 4.95
N VAL A 410 27.53 -23.35 3.71
CA VAL A 410 27.47 -24.78 3.39
C VAL A 410 28.41 -25.08 2.23
N SER A 411 29.12 -26.20 2.30
CA SER A 411 30.00 -26.66 1.22
C SER A 411 29.23 -27.58 0.29
N LEU A 412 28.93 -27.10 -0.93
CA LEU A 412 28.19 -27.82 -1.97
C LEU A 412 29.11 -28.05 -3.15
N LEU A 413 29.28 -29.32 -3.56
CA LEU A 413 30.13 -29.70 -4.70
C LEU A 413 31.56 -29.09 -4.62
N GLY A 414 32.11 -29.00 -3.40
CA GLY A 414 33.43 -28.43 -3.14
C GLY A 414 33.49 -26.90 -3.14
N ARG A 415 32.36 -26.20 -3.34
CA ARG A 415 32.27 -24.74 -3.26
C ARG A 415 31.53 -24.31 -1.99
N LYS A 416 32.09 -23.33 -1.30
CA LYS A 416 31.43 -22.69 -0.15
C LYS A 416 30.34 -21.75 -0.66
N GLN A 417 29.11 -21.96 -0.21
CA GLN A 417 27.97 -21.11 -0.54
C GLN A 417 27.41 -20.49 0.73
N ILE A 418 27.16 -19.17 0.68
CA ILE A 418 26.60 -18.40 1.79
C ILE A 418 25.10 -18.23 1.53
N HIS A 419 24.30 -18.76 2.44
CA HIS A 419 22.84 -18.66 2.41
C HIS A 419 22.40 -17.53 3.33
N ARG A 420 21.51 -16.67 2.84
CA ARG A 420 20.89 -15.58 3.60
C ARG A 420 19.46 -15.94 3.94
N LEU A 421 19.23 -16.28 5.19
CA LEU A 421 17.99 -16.86 5.67
C LEU A 421 17.37 -16.02 6.79
N ALA A 422 16.08 -16.21 7.03
CA ALA A 422 15.34 -15.64 8.14
C ALA A 422 14.66 -16.75 8.94
N TYR A 423 14.77 -16.68 10.27
CA TYR A 423 13.97 -17.51 11.17
C TYR A 423 12.68 -16.75 11.56
N VAL A 424 11.54 -17.33 11.23
CA VAL A 424 10.21 -16.72 11.31
C VAL A 424 9.26 -17.64 12.06
N ARG A 425 8.47 -17.05 12.97
CA ARG A 425 7.33 -17.73 13.59
C ARG A 425 6.04 -17.28 12.91
N TRP A 426 5.27 -18.20 12.36
CA TRP A 426 4.04 -17.92 11.60
C TRP A 426 2.82 -17.90 12.51
N PHE A 427 1.97 -16.87 12.38
CA PHE A 427 0.73 -16.77 13.15
C PHE A 427 -0.28 -17.82 12.70
N LEU A 428 -1.05 -18.37 13.64
CA LEU A 428 -2.11 -19.34 13.34
C LEU A 428 -3.25 -18.70 12.55
N LEU A 429 -3.75 -19.44 11.56
CA LEU A 429 -4.95 -19.05 10.83
C LEU A 429 -6.17 -19.01 11.75
N THR A 430 -7.09 -18.09 11.47
CA THR A 430 -8.40 -18.08 12.12
C THR A 430 -9.23 -19.27 11.67
N PRO A 431 -10.11 -19.80 12.54
CA PRO A 431 -10.82 -21.05 12.27
C PRO A 431 -11.90 -20.93 11.19
N SER A 432 -12.31 -19.72 10.83
CA SER A 432 -13.33 -19.50 9.80
C SER A 432 -12.93 -18.41 8.82
N HIS A 433 -13.27 -18.62 7.56
CA HIS A 433 -13.07 -17.66 6.48
C HIS A 433 -13.72 -16.30 6.79
N LYS A 434 -14.93 -16.31 7.38
CA LYS A 434 -15.64 -15.10 7.80
C LYS A 434 -14.91 -14.33 8.90
N THR A 435 -14.17 -15.02 9.77
CA THR A 435 -13.33 -14.35 10.78
C THR A 435 -12.09 -13.77 10.15
N ARG A 436 -11.41 -14.51 9.26
CA ARG A 436 -10.21 -14.04 8.55
C ARG A 436 -10.47 -12.74 7.80
N PHE A 437 -11.55 -12.72 7.03
CA PHE A 437 -11.98 -11.58 6.22
C PHE A 437 -13.13 -10.83 6.89
N TYR A 438 -13.03 -10.59 8.20
CA TYR A 438 -14.10 -9.94 8.96
C TYR A 438 -14.46 -8.54 8.43
N CYS A 439 -13.48 -7.85 7.84
CA CYS A 439 -13.66 -6.52 7.28
C CYS A 439 -14.03 -6.53 5.79
N GLN A 440 -14.47 -7.68 5.24
CA GLN A 440 -14.92 -7.76 3.86
C GLN A 440 -16.28 -7.07 3.67
N VAL A 441 -16.51 -6.58 2.45
CA VAL A 441 -17.74 -5.95 2.01
C VAL A 441 -18.26 -6.71 0.80
N ASP A 442 -19.57 -6.95 0.76
CA ASP A 442 -20.28 -7.59 -0.36
C ASP A 442 -19.68 -8.95 -0.77
N ASP A 443 -19.22 -9.71 0.22
CA ASP A 443 -18.54 -11.01 0.06
C ASP A 443 -17.27 -10.99 -0.82
N ASP A 444 -16.74 -9.80 -1.09
CA ASP A 444 -15.46 -9.60 -1.77
C ASP A 444 -14.32 -9.56 -0.76
N VAL A 445 -13.55 -10.65 -0.68
CA VAL A 445 -12.37 -10.77 0.21
C VAL A 445 -11.29 -9.73 -0.07
N ASN A 446 -11.25 -9.15 -1.27
CA ASN A 446 -10.27 -8.15 -1.68
C ASN A 446 -10.74 -6.71 -1.43
N SER A 447 -11.99 -6.53 -0.96
CA SER A 447 -12.54 -5.20 -0.62
C SER A 447 -11.78 -4.51 0.51
N CYS A 448 -11.10 -5.28 1.36
CA CYS A 448 -10.29 -4.78 2.46
C CYS A 448 -8.93 -5.48 2.51
N ASN A 449 -7.87 -4.70 2.73
CA ASN A 449 -6.51 -5.23 2.79
C ASN A 449 -6.14 -5.82 4.15
N ILE A 450 -7.07 -5.83 5.12
CA ILE A 450 -6.80 -6.27 6.49
C ILE A 450 -7.37 -7.65 6.70
N GLU A 451 -6.50 -8.55 7.13
CA GLU A 451 -6.87 -9.89 7.54
C GLU A 451 -6.75 -10.05 9.06
N ILE A 452 -7.61 -10.87 9.63
CA ILE A 452 -7.64 -11.19 11.05
C ILE A 452 -7.06 -12.58 11.28
N TRP A 453 -6.05 -12.64 12.15
CA TRP A 453 -5.29 -13.84 12.47
C TRP A 453 -5.33 -14.12 13.98
N LYS A 454 -4.98 -15.34 14.38
CA LYS A 454 -4.79 -15.69 15.78
C LYS A 454 -3.47 -15.11 16.30
N LYS A 455 -3.36 -14.92 17.62
CA LYS A 455 -2.14 -14.41 18.24
C LYS A 455 -1.09 -15.48 18.48
N GLU A 456 -1.56 -16.73 18.56
CA GLU A 456 -0.77 -17.93 18.69
C GLU A 456 0.00 -18.21 17.40
N PHE A 457 1.08 -18.99 17.52
CA PHE A 457 1.94 -19.36 16.40
C PHE A 457 1.73 -20.84 16.04
N TYR A 458 1.97 -21.18 14.77
CA TYR A 458 2.20 -22.56 14.37
C TYR A 458 3.39 -23.16 15.13
N ASN A 459 3.41 -24.49 15.22
CA ASN A 459 4.57 -25.21 15.72
C ASN A 459 5.78 -24.95 14.83
N ILE A 460 6.97 -25.00 15.43
CA ILE A 460 8.22 -24.85 14.69
C ILE A 460 8.36 -26.02 13.72
N GLY A 461 8.71 -25.73 12.48
CA GLY A 461 8.98 -26.71 11.42
C GLY A 461 9.82 -26.11 10.31
N ARG A 462 10.05 -26.87 9.23
CA ARG A 462 10.88 -26.45 8.08
C ARG A 462 10.55 -25.05 7.56
N ASP A 463 9.27 -24.72 7.41
CA ASP A 463 8.82 -23.43 6.85
C ASP A 463 9.11 -22.22 7.75
N CYS A 464 9.57 -22.43 8.98
CA CYS A 464 10.07 -21.35 9.83
C CYS A 464 11.41 -20.80 9.35
N ILE A 465 12.13 -21.48 8.47
CA ILE A 465 13.34 -20.96 7.82
C ILE A 465 13.02 -20.68 6.36
N ILE A 466 13.17 -19.41 5.96
CA ILE A 466 12.95 -18.98 4.58
C ILE A 466 14.16 -18.19 4.06
N PRO A 467 14.42 -18.21 2.74
CA PRO A 467 15.23 -17.21 2.08
C PRO A 467 14.74 -15.80 2.38
N VAL A 468 15.65 -14.84 2.56
CA VAL A 468 15.27 -13.43 2.71
C VAL A 468 14.52 -12.89 1.48
N HIS A 469 14.69 -13.55 0.33
CA HIS A 469 14.01 -13.31 -0.94
C HIS A 469 12.52 -13.65 -0.90
N ASN A 470 12.08 -14.53 0.00
CA ASN A 470 10.67 -14.89 0.10
C ASN A 470 9.87 -13.90 0.97
N ILE A 471 10.56 -12.94 1.60
CA ILE A 471 9.91 -11.85 2.32
C ILE A 471 9.22 -10.96 1.29
N PHE A 472 7.90 -10.83 1.38
CA PHE A 472 7.10 -10.04 0.45
C PHE A 472 6.96 -8.58 0.88
N SER A 473 6.62 -8.33 2.15
CA SER A 473 6.47 -6.97 2.69
C SER A 473 6.49 -6.96 4.22
N ARG A 474 6.43 -5.78 4.83
CA ARG A 474 6.15 -5.63 6.27
C ARG A 474 4.64 -5.52 6.50
N PHE A 475 4.22 -5.74 7.73
CA PHE A 475 2.87 -5.38 8.17
C PHE A 475 2.90 -4.73 9.55
N ILE A 476 1.85 -3.97 9.85
CA ILE A 476 1.57 -3.45 11.18
C ILE A 476 0.53 -4.34 11.83
N SER A 477 0.74 -4.69 13.10
CA SER A 477 -0.25 -5.40 13.88
C SER A 477 -1.09 -4.45 14.73
N ALA A 478 -2.39 -4.74 14.81
CA ALA A 478 -3.31 -4.10 15.74
C ALA A 478 -4.08 -5.16 16.54
N LYS A 479 -4.39 -4.87 17.81
CA LYS A 479 -5.34 -5.69 18.57
C LYS A 479 -6.73 -5.47 17.97
N PHE A 480 -7.42 -6.55 17.63
CA PHE A 480 -8.76 -6.48 17.04
C PHE A 480 -9.71 -7.42 17.81
N GLU A 481 -10.89 -6.93 18.17
CA GLU A 481 -11.88 -7.70 18.93
C GLU A 481 -13.08 -8.00 18.05
N VAL A 482 -13.50 -9.27 18.01
CA VAL A 482 -14.63 -9.73 17.21
C VAL A 482 -15.70 -10.31 18.12
N GLY A 483 -16.94 -9.84 17.94
CA GLY A 483 -18.13 -10.30 18.67
C GLY A 483 -18.58 -9.30 19.76
N LYS A 484 -19.90 -9.24 20.00
CA LYS A 484 -20.51 -8.27 20.94
C LYS A 484 -20.68 -8.81 22.37
N ARG A 485 -21.04 -10.09 22.54
CA ARG A 485 -21.34 -10.70 23.85
C ARG A 485 -20.10 -11.27 24.54
N ASN A 486 -19.27 -11.98 23.79
CA ASN A 486 -18.00 -12.56 24.24
C ASN A 486 -16.91 -12.21 23.22
N PRO A 487 -16.32 -11.00 23.31
CA PRO A 487 -15.35 -10.55 22.33
C PRO A 487 -14.10 -11.43 22.36
N VAL A 488 -13.77 -12.04 21.22
CA VAL A 488 -12.52 -12.78 21.05
C VAL A 488 -11.47 -11.82 20.50
N THR A 489 -10.29 -11.80 21.11
CA THR A 489 -9.21 -10.91 20.68
C THR A 489 -8.28 -11.60 19.69
N TYR A 490 -8.16 -11.00 18.52
CA TYR A 490 -7.30 -11.41 17.42
C TYR A 490 -6.19 -10.37 17.15
N ILE A 491 -5.36 -10.65 16.14
CA ILE A 491 -4.40 -9.72 15.56
C ILE A 491 -4.88 -9.33 14.16
N ALA A 492 -5.08 -8.03 13.92
CA ALA A 492 -5.31 -7.50 12.59
C ALA A 492 -3.95 -7.27 11.92
N ILE A 493 -3.83 -7.79 10.70
CA ILE A 493 -2.64 -7.70 9.86
C ILE A 493 -2.88 -6.57 8.86
N ILE A 494 -2.11 -5.50 8.96
CA ILE A 494 -2.23 -4.31 8.11
C ILE A 494 -1.00 -4.26 7.20
N PRO A 495 -1.09 -4.74 5.94
CA PRO A 495 0.04 -4.77 5.03
C PRO A 495 0.59 -3.37 4.77
N ILE A 496 1.93 -3.24 4.79
CA ILE A 496 2.61 -2.03 4.35
C ILE A 496 3.15 -2.30 2.94
N GLY A 497 2.68 -1.52 1.96
CA GLY A 497 3.18 -1.61 0.58
C GLY A 497 4.69 -1.35 0.51
N ARG A 498 5.40 -2.16 -0.28
CA ARG A 498 6.85 -2.04 -0.43
C ARG A 498 7.28 -0.74 -1.10
N ARG A 499 8.38 -0.17 -0.63
CA ARG A 499 9.07 1.00 -1.20
C ARG A 499 10.18 0.54 -2.15
N PHE A 500 9.84 -0.17 -3.23
CA PHE A 500 10.81 -0.42 -4.29
C PHE A 500 11.01 0.85 -5.12
N HIS A 501 12.22 1.42 -5.07
CA HIS A 501 12.59 2.55 -5.92
C HIS A 501 13.12 1.96 -7.23
N MET A 502 12.30 1.99 -8.29
CA MET A 502 12.76 1.74 -9.67
C MET A 502 13.23 3.04 -10.28
#